data_AF-A0A2A7B113-F1
#
_entry.id   AF-A0A2A7B113-F1
#
_cell.length_a   1.000
_cell.length_b   1.000
_cell.length_c   1.000
_cell.angle_alpha   90.00
_cell.angle_beta   90.00
_cell.angle_gamma   90.00
#
_symmetry.space_group_name_H-M   'P 1'
#
loop_
_entity.id
_entity.type
_entity.pdbx_description
1 polymer ?
#
loop_
_entity_poly.entity_id
_entity_poly.type
_entity_poly.pdbx_seq_one_letter_code
_entity_poly.pdbx_strand_id
1 'polypeptide(L)'
;MRTLDQILTKKDYSRKTPASLFYKDSPLWQKLLTISCVVFLSGAGLGEWKVLNGMLGGLPKAISLGVIGLAVLYALFYPDEKRLRELWKPTLLYMSLMVALFFWSMVIWIKNFATVSSMIRSCSKLVFQSIAILTAVALVYLFREKAIELFTISICITNGAIMLLCIPDYGVAASIQSLVTCLVTFGEAVGYARQLEIHDLTFVFGQMILYYAVFAPRTTRQEKRKRWLYLLLCCWFFLVGMKRIAIPAVVLFILIALLLRKRKVPSWFYPAVGVCCILFFLVFLYGVRYGIISRLLNSVGVDMMGRDYLWSMANPYYEFSITYLGHGFEYVDTIIGQWYSAGLINHPYPFHNDILKVFVEVGFPGFLLWSGIQYVLTPLFWQRYADQETTLLYLSELGYMTVTYLTDNTAFYFWSTMALRLVTFAYAMERKKPPEPKVWMPDSRQEMRDRIRILMKEV
;
A
#
# COMPACT_ATOMS: atom_id res chain seq x y z
N MET A 1 -54.97 -33.01 -2.66
CA MET A 1 -54.65 -31.57 -2.64
C MET A 1 -53.36 -31.37 -1.87
N ARG A 2 -52.31 -30.78 -2.47
CA ARG A 2 -51.09 -30.45 -1.73
C ARG A 2 -51.40 -29.32 -0.73
N THR A 3 -50.93 -29.47 0.51
CA THR A 3 -51.15 -28.49 1.58
C THR A 3 -50.53 -27.14 1.20
N LEU A 4 -51.17 -26.03 1.57
CA LEU A 4 -50.75 -24.66 1.26
C LEU A 4 -49.28 -24.38 1.66
N ASP A 5 -48.79 -25.06 2.70
CA ASP A 5 -47.40 -25.02 3.18
C ASP A 5 -46.38 -25.57 2.16
N GLN A 6 -46.76 -26.55 1.34
CA GLN A 6 -45.89 -27.06 0.26
C GLN A 6 -45.83 -26.14 -0.95
N ILE A 7 -46.80 -25.23 -1.10
CA ILE A 7 -46.79 -24.18 -2.14
C ILE A 7 -45.94 -22.99 -1.68
N LEU A 8 -45.86 -22.76 -0.36
CA LEU A 8 -45.14 -21.65 0.27
C LEU A 8 -43.69 -21.95 0.66
N THR A 9 -43.13 -23.14 0.33
CA THR A 9 -41.68 -23.32 0.37
C THR A 9 -41.04 -22.34 -0.59
N LYS A 10 -40.52 -21.22 -0.05
CA LYS A 10 -39.79 -20.16 -0.72
C LYS A 10 -38.74 -20.74 -1.68
N LYS A 11 -39.14 -21.00 -2.92
CA LYS A 11 -38.21 -20.85 -4.03
C LYS A 11 -37.96 -19.36 -4.12
N ASP A 12 -36.77 -18.96 -3.70
CA ASP A 12 -36.31 -17.59 -3.83
C ASP A 12 -36.13 -17.28 -5.32
N TYR A 13 -37.20 -16.83 -5.96
CA TYR A 13 -37.22 -16.47 -7.39
C TYR A 13 -36.31 -15.28 -7.72
N SER A 14 -35.68 -14.65 -6.72
CA SER A 14 -34.64 -13.64 -6.91
C SER A 14 -33.28 -14.24 -7.26
N ARG A 15 -33.03 -15.52 -6.93
CA ARG A 15 -31.84 -16.24 -7.37
C ARG A 15 -32.05 -16.72 -8.80
N LYS A 16 -31.59 -15.91 -9.76
CA LYS A 16 -31.27 -16.41 -11.10
C LYS A 16 -30.27 -17.55 -10.93
N THR A 17 -30.70 -18.79 -11.15
CA THR A 17 -29.77 -19.91 -11.36
C THR A 17 -28.84 -19.51 -12.51
N PRO A 18 -27.52 -19.43 -12.31
CA PRO A 18 -26.62 -18.98 -13.36
C PRO A 18 -26.70 -20.00 -14.50
N ALA A 19 -27.36 -19.64 -15.59
CA ALA A 19 -27.62 -20.51 -16.72
C ALA A 19 -26.36 -20.76 -17.59
N SER A 20 -25.22 -20.14 -17.26
CA SER A 20 -23.95 -20.42 -17.91
C SER A 20 -22.82 -20.53 -16.88
N LEU A 21 -21.87 -21.44 -17.15
CA LEU A 21 -20.67 -21.64 -16.33
C LEU A 21 -19.89 -20.32 -16.10
N PHE A 22 -20.02 -19.40 -17.05
CA PHE A 22 -19.30 -18.13 -17.15
C PHE A 22 -20.09 -16.91 -16.67
N TYR A 23 -21.33 -17.06 -16.18
CA TYR A 23 -22.15 -15.93 -15.75
C TYR A 23 -21.45 -15.07 -14.68
N LYS A 24 -21.70 -13.75 -14.67
CA LYS A 24 -21.04 -12.76 -13.79
C LYS A 24 -20.97 -13.17 -12.31
N ASP A 25 -22.04 -13.80 -11.81
CA ASP A 25 -22.19 -14.26 -10.43
C ASP A 25 -22.01 -15.79 -10.26
N SER A 26 -21.53 -16.48 -11.30
CA SER A 26 -21.19 -17.90 -11.24
C SER A 26 -20.09 -18.12 -10.18
N PRO A 27 -20.31 -19.00 -9.20
CA PRO A 27 -19.31 -19.30 -8.18
C PRO A 27 -18.00 -19.83 -8.77
N LEU A 28 -18.07 -20.52 -9.92
CA LEU A 28 -16.90 -21.05 -10.61
C LEU A 28 -16.09 -19.93 -11.27
N TRP A 29 -16.75 -19.02 -11.99
CA TRP A 29 -16.11 -17.89 -12.65
C TRP A 29 -15.43 -16.96 -11.64
N GLN A 30 -16.11 -16.66 -10.53
CA GLN A 30 -15.55 -15.85 -9.45
C GLN A 30 -14.34 -16.53 -8.78
N LYS A 31 -14.37 -17.85 -8.59
CA LYS A 31 -13.21 -18.61 -8.09
C LYS A 31 -12.04 -18.58 -9.07
N LEU A 32 -12.29 -18.77 -10.36
CA LEU A 32 -11.24 -18.71 -11.40
C LEU A 32 -10.59 -17.33 -11.45
N LEU A 33 -11.39 -16.25 -11.48
CA LEU A 33 -10.87 -14.88 -11.42
C LEU A 33 -10.02 -14.65 -10.16
N THR A 34 -10.48 -15.15 -9.01
CA THR A 34 -9.76 -15.04 -7.74
C THR A 34 -8.42 -15.76 -7.79
N ILE A 35 -8.40 -17.03 -8.23
CA ILE A 35 -7.19 -17.85 -8.33
C ILE A 35 -6.20 -17.21 -9.30
N SER A 36 -6.65 -16.81 -10.50
CA SER A 36 -5.79 -16.17 -11.49
C SER A 36 -5.19 -14.87 -10.99
N CYS A 37 -5.95 -14.03 -10.28
CA CYS A 37 -5.42 -12.81 -9.68
C CYS A 37 -4.38 -13.10 -8.60
N VAL A 38 -4.63 -14.10 -7.74
CA VAL A 38 -3.65 -14.51 -6.73
C VAL A 38 -2.37 -15.01 -7.38
N VAL A 39 -2.46 -15.82 -8.44
CA VAL A 39 -1.30 -16.31 -9.19
C VAL A 39 -0.51 -15.16 -9.81
N PHE A 40 -1.16 -14.21 -10.49
CA PHE A 40 -0.47 -13.06 -11.08
C PHE A 40 0.21 -12.18 -10.03
N LEU A 41 -0.47 -11.89 -8.91
CA LEU A 41 0.12 -11.10 -7.83
C LEU A 41 1.26 -11.84 -7.14
N SER A 42 1.08 -13.12 -6.82
CA SER A 42 2.11 -13.90 -6.15
C SER A 42 3.33 -14.11 -7.04
N GLY A 43 3.12 -14.37 -8.33
CA GLY A 43 4.17 -14.49 -9.33
C GLY A 43 4.93 -13.18 -9.54
N ALA A 44 4.23 -12.04 -9.60
CA ALA A 44 4.89 -10.74 -9.61
C ALA A 44 5.70 -10.50 -8.32
N GLY A 45 5.15 -10.91 -7.17
CA GLY A 45 5.78 -10.78 -5.86
C GLY A 45 7.06 -11.60 -5.71
N LEU A 46 7.16 -12.75 -6.39
CA LEU A 46 8.40 -13.55 -6.41
C LEU A 46 9.59 -12.77 -6.99
N GLY A 47 9.34 -11.70 -7.76
CA GLY A 47 10.40 -10.78 -8.19
C GLY A 47 11.14 -10.08 -7.05
N GLU A 48 10.60 -10.08 -5.83
CA GLU A 48 11.27 -9.53 -4.65
C GLU A 48 12.30 -10.51 -4.05
N TRP A 49 12.32 -11.76 -4.51
CA TRP A 49 13.38 -12.70 -4.15
C TRP A 49 14.72 -12.21 -4.70
N LYS A 50 15.72 -12.06 -3.84
CA LYS A 50 17.04 -11.49 -4.18
C LYS A 50 17.69 -12.15 -5.40
N VAL A 51 17.53 -13.46 -5.56
CA VAL A 51 18.06 -14.22 -6.71
C VAL A 51 17.36 -13.80 -8.01
N LEU A 52 16.01 -13.82 -8.05
CA LEU A 52 15.25 -13.41 -9.22
C LEU A 52 15.41 -11.91 -9.53
N ASN A 53 15.45 -11.06 -8.50
CA ASN A 53 15.67 -9.62 -8.66
C ASN A 53 17.06 -9.35 -9.24
N GLY A 54 18.09 -10.05 -8.77
CA GLY A 54 19.44 -9.93 -9.32
C GLY A 54 19.54 -10.34 -10.80
N MET A 55 18.75 -11.34 -11.23
CA MET A 55 18.76 -11.84 -12.61
C MET A 55 17.85 -11.05 -13.57
N LEU A 56 16.66 -10.66 -13.12
CA LEU A 56 15.58 -10.12 -13.97
C LEU A 56 15.18 -8.69 -13.60
N GLY A 57 15.76 -8.12 -12.54
CA GLY A 57 15.44 -6.79 -12.04
C GLY A 57 13.94 -6.63 -11.75
N GLY A 58 13.37 -5.53 -12.25
CA GLY A 58 11.94 -5.22 -12.10
C GLY A 58 10.99 -5.99 -13.02
N LEU A 59 11.49 -6.79 -13.97
CA LEU A 59 10.65 -7.46 -14.97
C LEU A 59 9.55 -8.36 -14.38
N PRO A 60 9.77 -9.12 -13.29
CA PRO A 60 8.70 -9.94 -12.73
C PRO A 60 7.49 -9.11 -12.27
N LYS A 61 7.67 -7.83 -11.92
CA LYS A 61 6.57 -6.93 -11.55
C LYS A 61 5.58 -6.74 -12.70
N ALA A 62 6.02 -6.87 -13.96
CA ALA A 62 5.16 -6.80 -15.12
C ALA A 62 4.11 -7.93 -15.18
N ILE A 63 4.30 -9.04 -14.45
CA ILE A 63 3.28 -10.10 -14.34
C ILE A 63 1.98 -9.55 -13.74
N SER A 64 2.04 -8.46 -12.95
CA SER A 64 0.84 -7.79 -12.41
C SER A 64 -0.05 -7.17 -13.50
N LEU A 65 0.47 -6.95 -14.72
CA LEU A 65 -0.33 -6.56 -15.89
C LEU A 65 -1.41 -7.60 -16.21
N GLY A 66 -1.19 -8.87 -15.86
CA GLY A 66 -2.21 -9.92 -15.99
C GLY A 66 -3.50 -9.60 -15.21
N VAL A 67 -3.37 -8.97 -14.04
CA VAL A 67 -4.55 -8.51 -13.24
C VAL A 67 -5.29 -7.39 -13.96
N ILE A 68 -4.56 -6.45 -14.57
CA ILE A 68 -5.14 -5.37 -15.37
C ILE A 68 -5.85 -5.94 -16.60
N GLY A 69 -5.21 -6.88 -17.31
CA GLY A 69 -5.80 -7.59 -18.44
C GLY A 69 -7.08 -8.33 -18.05
N LEU A 70 -7.09 -9.03 -16.92
CA LEU A 70 -8.29 -9.68 -16.38
C LEU A 70 -9.41 -8.67 -16.09
N ALA A 71 -9.08 -7.50 -15.53
CA ALA A 71 -10.06 -6.46 -15.27
C ALA A 71 -10.65 -5.87 -16.56
N VAL A 72 -9.81 -5.64 -17.58
CA VAL A 72 -10.27 -5.19 -18.90
C VAL A 72 -11.16 -6.24 -19.55
N LEU A 73 -10.75 -7.51 -19.57
CA LEU A 73 -11.57 -8.61 -20.11
C LEU A 73 -12.91 -8.70 -19.36
N TYR A 74 -12.90 -8.61 -18.03
CA TYR A 74 -14.13 -8.61 -17.24
C TYR A 74 -15.04 -7.43 -17.59
N ALA A 75 -14.47 -6.23 -17.78
CA ALA A 75 -15.24 -5.05 -18.17
C ALA A 75 -15.84 -5.16 -19.58
N LEU A 76 -15.14 -5.82 -20.51
CA LEU A 76 -15.63 -6.06 -21.88
C LEU A 76 -16.81 -7.04 -21.90
N PHE A 77 -16.73 -8.14 -21.16
CA PHE A 77 -17.81 -9.14 -21.11
C PHE A 77 -18.97 -8.73 -20.18
N TYR A 78 -18.68 -8.00 -19.10
CA TYR A 78 -19.64 -7.61 -18.07
C TYR A 78 -19.53 -6.13 -17.72
N PRO A 79 -19.85 -5.22 -18.66
CA PRO A 79 -19.73 -3.78 -18.43
C PRO A 79 -20.59 -3.36 -17.23
N ASP A 80 -19.95 -2.69 -16.27
CA ASP A 80 -20.57 -2.19 -15.06
C ASP A 80 -20.27 -0.68 -14.97
N GLU A 81 -21.12 0.11 -15.63
CA GLU A 81 -20.95 1.56 -15.72
C GLU A 81 -20.92 2.23 -14.35
N LYS A 82 -21.69 1.71 -13.39
CA LYS A 82 -21.72 2.24 -12.03
C LYS A 82 -20.36 2.06 -11.36
N ARG A 83 -19.77 0.86 -11.44
CA ARG A 83 -18.39 0.62 -10.96
C ARG A 83 -17.41 1.56 -11.66
N LEU A 84 -17.41 1.62 -12.99
CA LEU A 84 -16.48 2.48 -13.72
C LEU A 84 -16.62 3.96 -13.32
N ARG A 85 -17.85 4.44 -13.11
CA ARG A 85 -18.13 5.81 -12.64
C ARG A 85 -17.67 6.07 -11.21
N GLU A 86 -17.72 5.07 -10.34
CA GLU A 86 -17.13 5.15 -8.99
C GLU A 86 -15.60 5.19 -9.07
N LEU A 87 -15.00 4.50 -10.04
CA LEU A 87 -13.55 4.30 -10.12
C LEU A 87 -12.76 5.47 -10.73
N TRP A 88 -13.29 6.17 -11.73
CA TRP A 88 -12.47 7.12 -12.50
C TRP A 88 -11.88 8.27 -11.66
N LYS A 89 -12.63 8.82 -10.69
CA LYS A 89 -12.14 9.95 -9.87
C LYS A 89 -10.93 9.55 -9.00
N PRO A 90 -10.99 8.47 -8.19
CA PRO A 90 -9.81 7.99 -7.47
C PRO A 90 -8.64 7.63 -8.40
N THR A 91 -8.91 7.01 -9.55
CA THR A 91 -7.87 6.67 -10.52
C THR A 91 -7.15 7.92 -11.05
N LEU A 92 -7.90 8.96 -11.45
CA LEU A 92 -7.32 10.22 -11.89
C LEU A 92 -6.48 10.88 -10.80
N LEU A 93 -6.95 10.89 -9.55
CA LEU A 93 -6.18 11.44 -8.43
C LEU A 93 -4.84 10.71 -8.28
N TYR A 94 -4.86 9.38 -8.25
CA TYR A 94 -3.63 8.61 -8.08
C TYR A 94 -2.66 8.77 -9.27
N MET A 95 -3.19 8.79 -10.49
CA MET A 95 -2.39 9.01 -11.70
C MET A 95 -1.89 10.45 -11.82
N SER A 96 -2.57 11.43 -11.21
CA SER A 96 -2.16 12.83 -11.27
C SER A 96 -0.75 13.07 -10.74
N LEU A 97 -0.33 12.32 -9.71
CA LEU A 97 1.05 12.38 -9.19
C LEU A 97 2.05 11.93 -10.24
N MET A 98 1.78 10.81 -10.94
CA MET A 98 2.68 10.28 -11.97
C MET A 98 2.79 11.23 -13.15
N VAL A 99 1.65 11.76 -13.60
CA VAL A 99 1.56 12.73 -14.69
C VAL A 99 2.31 14.02 -14.33
N ALA A 100 2.13 14.52 -13.12
CA ALA A 100 2.77 15.74 -12.69
C ALA A 100 4.29 15.59 -12.50
N LEU A 101 4.75 14.46 -11.95
CA LEU A 101 6.19 14.14 -11.91
C LEU A 101 6.78 13.99 -13.31
N PHE A 102 6.06 13.37 -14.25
CA PHE A 102 6.50 13.23 -15.63
C PHE A 102 6.68 14.61 -16.30
N PHE A 103 5.64 15.45 -16.29
CA PHE A 103 5.72 16.77 -16.92
C PHE A 103 6.75 17.67 -16.26
N TRP A 104 6.86 17.65 -14.94
CA TRP A 104 7.91 18.40 -14.25
C TRP A 104 9.30 17.91 -14.63
N SER A 105 9.49 16.58 -14.72
CA SER A 105 10.77 16.00 -15.17
C SER A 105 11.09 16.38 -16.61
N MET A 106 10.09 16.46 -17.50
CA MET A 106 10.31 16.96 -18.87
C MET A 106 10.85 18.39 -18.89
N VAL A 107 10.31 19.28 -18.04
CA VAL A 107 10.83 20.66 -17.91
C VAL A 107 12.30 20.65 -17.51
N ILE A 108 12.67 19.79 -16.55
CA ILE A 108 14.06 19.66 -16.09
C ILE A 108 14.97 19.09 -17.20
N TRP A 109 14.53 18.05 -17.92
CA TRP A 109 15.34 17.42 -18.97
C TRP A 109 15.61 18.37 -20.14
N ILE A 110 14.62 19.16 -20.53
CA ILE A 110 14.76 20.17 -21.58
C ILE A 110 15.75 21.25 -21.14
N LYS A 111 15.64 21.73 -19.90
CA LYS A 111 16.54 22.76 -19.36
C LYS A 111 17.98 22.27 -19.23
N ASN A 112 18.17 21.06 -18.72
CA ASN A 112 19.50 20.53 -18.37
C ASN A 112 20.15 19.72 -19.50
N PHE A 113 19.52 19.65 -20.69
CA PHE A 113 19.96 18.79 -21.80
C PHE A 113 20.30 17.37 -21.34
N ALA A 114 19.37 16.76 -20.60
CA ALA A 114 19.60 15.45 -19.97
C ALA A 114 19.90 14.36 -21.02
N THR A 115 20.64 13.33 -20.63
CA THR A 115 20.95 12.21 -21.51
C THR A 115 19.74 11.29 -21.70
N VAL A 116 19.63 10.67 -22.87
CA VAL A 116 18.53 9.73 -23.19
C VAL A 116 18.46 8.59 -22.17
N SER A 117 19.60 8.09 -21.69
CA SER A 117 19.65 7.04 -20.66
C SER A 117 18.98 7.47 -19.35
N SER A 118 19.20 8.72 -18.90
CA SER A 118 18.55 9.27 -17.71
C SER A 118 17.03 9.40 -17.89
N MET A 119 16.59 9.82 -19.09
CA MET A 119 15.17 9.91 -19.42
C MET A 119 14.50 8.53 -19.42
N ILE A 120 15.14 7.52 -20.05
CA ILE A 120 14.61 6.15 -20.11
C ILE A 120 14.45 5.57 -18.70
N ARG A 121 15.43 5.77 -17.81
CA ARG A 121 15.36 5.31 -16.41
C ARG A 121 14.17 5.91 -15.67
N SER A 122 14.01 7.22 -15.79
CA SER A 122 12.89 7.96 -15.19
C SER A 122 11.54 7.47 -15.70
N CYS A 123 11.40 7.36 -17.03
CA CYS A 123 10.19 6.86 -17.68
C CYS A 123 9.88 5.42 -17.26
N SER A 124 10.89 4.55 -17.18
CA SER A 124 10.72 3.17 -16.73
C SER A 124 10.14 3.11 -15.31
N LYS A 125 10.68 3.90 -14.38
CA LYS A 125 10.15 3.93 -13.00
C LYS A 125 8.73 4.47 -12.94
N LEU A 126 8.42 5.55 -13.68
CA LEU A 126 7.06 6.09 -13.76
C LEU A 126 6.06 5.08 -14.35
N VAL A 127 6.49 4.28 -15.34
CA VAL A 127 5.68 3.19 -15.90
C VAL A 127 5.42 2.12 -14.85
N PHE A 128 6.43 1.65 -14.12
CA PHE A 128 6.23 0.65 -13.06
C PHE A 128 5.33 1.17 -11.93
N GLN A 129 5.46 2.44 -11.53
CA GLN A 129 4.54 3.04 -10.55
C GLN A 129 3.11 3.16 -11.09
N SER A 130 2.95 3.49 -12.37
CA SER A 130 1.65 3.51 -13.03
C SER A 130 1.02 2.12 -13.09
N ILE A 131 1.81 1.09 -13.38
CA ILE A 131 1.36 -0.31 -13.33
C ILE A 131 0.89 -0.68 -11.92
N ALA A 132 1.65 -0.33 -10.88
CA ALA A 132 1.24 -0.56 -9.49
C ALA A 132 -0.12 0.08 -9.17
N ILE A 133 -0.31 1.35 -9.53
CA ILE A 133 -1.56 2.07 -9.31
C ILE A 133 -2.71 1.42 -10.08
N LEU A 134 -2.51 1.09 -11.36
CA LEU A 134 -3.54 0.47 -12.19
C LEU A 134 -3.88 -0.95 -11.74
N THR A 135 -2.90 -1.72 -11.26
CA THR A 135 -3.15 -3.04 -10.65
C THR A 135 -4.00 -2.87 -9.38
N ALA A 136 -3.72 -1.89 -8.51
CA ALA A 136 -4.58 -1.61 -7.36
C ALA A 136 -6.01 -1.28 -7.78
N VAL A 137 -6.19 -0.38 -8.75
CA VAL A 137 -7.50 0.00 -9.29
C VAL A 137 -8.24 -1.21 -9.88
N ALA A 138 -7.53 -2.06 -10.64
CA ALA A 138 -8.07 -3.28 -11.24
C ALA A 138 -8.56 -4.28 -10.19
N LEU A 139 -7.81 -4.46 -9.09
CA LEU A 139 -8.24 -5.31 -7.97
C LEU A 139 -9.52 -4.79 -7.31
N VAL A 140 -9.61 -3.47 -7.07
CA VAL A 140 -10.82 -2.84 -6.52
C VAL A 140 -12.00 -2.97 -7.48
N TYR A 141 -11.77 -2.83 -8.78
CA TYR A 141 -12.81 -3.00 -9.81
C TYR A 141 -13.43 -4.41 -9.77
N LEU A 142 -12.56 -5.43 -9.75
CA LEU A 142 -12.95 -6.84 -9.78
C LEU A 142 -13.60 -7.26 -8.45
N PHE A 143 -12.97 -6.94 -7.32
CA PHE A 143 -13.28 -7.56 -6.02
C PHE A 143 -13.77 -6.61 -4.92
N ARG A 144 -13.78 -5.29 -5.15
CA ARG A 144 -14.15 -4.25 -4.16
C ARG A 144 -13.43 -4.46 -2.82
N GLU A 145 -14.15 -4.67 -1.72
CA GLU A 145 -13.58 -4.86 -0.37
C GLU A 145 -12.68 -6.10 -0.26
N LYS A 146 -13.01 -7.17 -1.02
CA LYS A 146 -12.25 -8.43 -0.99
C LYS A 146 -10.88 -8.27 -1.62
N ALA A 147 -10.63 -7.18 -2.35
CA ALA A 147 -9.33 -6.87 -2.91
C ALA A 147 -8.23 -6.82 -1.83
N ILE A 148 -8.54 -6.31 -0.64
CA ILE A 148 -7.59 -6.25 0.49
C ILE A 148 -7.25 -7.68 0.97
N GLU A 149 -8.27 -8.53 1.14
CA GLU A 149 -8.06 -9.94 1.54
C GLU A 149 -7.22 -10.69 0.49
N LEU A 150 -7.55 -10.55 -0.79
CA LEU A 150 -6.81 -11.23 -1.87
C LEU A 150 -5.37 -10.75 -1.96
N PHE A 151 -5.14 -9.44 -1.85
CA PHE A 151 -3.80 -8.88 -1.83
C PHE A 151 -2.98 -9.40 -0.64
N THR A 152 -3.58 -9.45 0.55
CA THR A 152 -2.95 -10.03 1.76
C THR A 152 -2.56 -11.48 1.55
N ILE A 153 -3.48 -12.29 1.00
CA ILE A 153 -3.21 -13.70 0.70
C ILE A 153 -2.03 -13.81 -0.28
N SER A 154 -2.02 -13.01 -1.34
CA SER A 154 -0.95 -13.03 -2.34
C SER A 154 0.42 -12.70 -1.76
N ILE A 155 0.54 -11.63 -0.96
CA ILE A 155 1.83 -11.26 -0.34
C ILE A 155 2.29 -12.27 0.71
N CYS A 156 1.37 -12.92 1.43
CA CYS A 156 1.67 -14.02 2.35
C CYS A 156 2.18 -15.26 1.58
N ILE A 157 1.53 -15.63 0.47
CA ILE A 157 1.97 -16.73 -0.41
C ILE A 157 3.36 -16.42 -0.97
N THR A 158 3.59 -15.20 -1.45
CA THR A 158 4.89 -14.79 -1.96
C THR A 158 5.98 -14.93 -0.91
N ASN A 159 5.81 -14.35 0.28
CA ASN A 159 6.84 -14.44 1.31
C ASN A 159 7.03 -15.87 1.79
N GLY A 160 5.95 -16.64 1.97
CA GLY A 160 6.04 -18.06 2.29
C GLY A 160 6.79 -18.86 1.23
N ALA A 161 6.55 -18.59 -0.06
CA ALA A 161 7.27 -19.22 -1.15
C ALA A 161 8.75 -18.84 -1.16
N ILE A 162 9.10 -17.56 -0.95
CA ILE A 162 10.51 -17.13 -0.88
C ILE A 162 11.21 -17.78 0.31
N MET A 163 10.55 -17.86 1.47
CA MET A 163 11.06 -18.58 2.63
C MET A 163 11.40 -20.03 2.28
N LEU A 164 10.50 -20.74 1.61
CA LEU A 164 10.72 -22.13 1.19
C LEU A 164 11.85 -22.26 0.16
N LEU A 165 11.91 -21.34 -0.82
CA LEU A 165 12.95 -21.33 -1.86
C LEU A 165 14.35 -21.06 -1.30
N CYS A 166 14.47 -20.36 -0.17
CA CYS A 166 15.74 -20.12 0.49
C CYS A 166 16.20 -21.26 1.40
N ILE A 167 15.34 -22.21 1.80
CA ILE A 167 15.71 -23.30 2.73
C ILE A 167 16.84 -24.20 2.16
N PRO A 168 16.84 -24.61 0.88
CA PRO A 168 17.87 -25.49 0.33
C PRO A 168 19.30 -24.92 0.46
N ASP A 169 19.45 -23.60 0.41
CA ASP A 169 20.77 -22.94 0.45
C ASP A 169 21.41 -22.95 1.86
N TYR A 170 20.61 -23.09 2.92
CA TYR A 170 21.08 -23.00 4.31
C TYR A 170 20.83 -24.28 5.12
N GLY A 171 19.90 -25.13 4.70
CA GLY A 171 19.42 -26.28 5.46
C GLY A 171 18.38 -25.90 6.53
N VAL A 172 17.48 -26.86 6.85
CA VAL A 172 16.30 -26.61 7.70
C VAL A 172 16.68 -26.17 9.11
N ALA A 173 17.59 -26.88 9.77
CA ALA A 173 17.98 -26.59 11.15
C ALA A 173 18.63 -25.22 11.30
N ALA A 174 19.58 -24.88 10.42
CA ALA A 174 20.27 -23.59 10.43
C ALA A 174 19.32 -22.44 10.08
N SER A 175 18.35 -22.66 9.18
CA SER A 175 17.32 -21.68 8.84
C SER A 175 16.45 -21.33 10.05
N ILE A 176 16.00 -22.34 10.80
CA ILE A 176 15.21 -22.14 12.02
C ILE A 176 16.03 -21.42 13.09
N GLN A 177 17.27 -21.87 13.33
CA GLN A 177 18.13 -21.27 14.35
C GLN A 177 18.45 -19.80 14.03
N SER A 178 18.77 -19.50 12.77
CA SER A 178 19.00 -18.13 12.28
C SER A 178 17.77 -17.25 12.52
N LEU A 179 16.57 -17.73 12.18
CA LEU A 179 15.33 -16.98 12.34
C LEU A 179 14.98 -16.76 13.83
N VAL A 180 15.10 -17.79 14.67
CA VAL A 180 14.86 -17.68 16.12
C VAL A 180 15.85 -16.70 16.76
N THR A 181 17.14 -16.82 16.43
CA THR A 181 18.18 -15.94 16.96
C THR A 181 17.89 -14.49 16.57
N CYS A 182 17.51 -14.24 15.32
CA CYS A 182 17.19 -12.90 14.83
C CYS A 182 15.97 -12.30 15.55
N LEU A 183 14.89 -13.09 15.74
CA LEU A 183 13.67 -12.64 16.41
C LEU A 183 13.86 -12.40 17.92
N VAL A 184 14.68 -13.21 18.60
CA VAL A 184 14.89 -13.09 20.06
C VAL A 184 15.86 -11.96 20.39
N THR A 185 16.97 -11.87 19.66
CA THR A 185 18.03 -10.89 19.97
C THR A 185 17.70 -9.51 19.45
N PHE A 186 16.76 -9.39 18.51
CA PHE A 186 16.57 -8.19 17.68
C PHE A 186 17.90 -7.69 17.06
N GLY A 187 18.89 -8.58 16.94
CA GLY A 187 20.25 -8.31 16.46
C GLY A 187 20.32 -8.16 14.94
N GLU A 188 21.53 -8.07 14.40
CA GLU A 188 21.70 -8.04 12.94
C GLU A 188 21.28 -9.38 12.32
N ALA A 189 20.60 -9.32 11.17
CA ALA A 189 20.18 -10.51 10.47
C ALA A 189 21.41 -11.20 9.82
N VAL A 190 21.64 -12.46 10.17
CA VAL A 190 22.76 -13.28 9.65
C VAL A 190 22.24 -14.56 9.00
N GLY A 191 22.86 -14.97 7.90
CA GLY A 191 22.51 -16.20 7.18
C GLY A 191 21.11 -16.15 6.57
N TYR A 192 20.28 -17.17 6.86
CA TYR A 192 18.94 -17.32 6.31
C TYR A 192 18.04 -16.10 6.58
N ALA A 193 18.02 -15.58 7.82
CA ALA A 193 17.24 -14.39 8.18
C ALA A 193 17.59 -13.16 7.33
N ARG A 194 18.86 -13.01 6.92
CA ARG A 194 19.31 -11.91 6.05
C ARG A 194 18.75 -12.02 4.63
N GLN A 195 18.55 -13.23 4.12
CA GLN A 195 17.94 -13.42 2.80
C GLN A 195 16.45 -13.09 2.81
N LEU A 196 15.79 -13.29 3.96
CA LEU A 196 14.38 -12.99 4.15
C LEU A 196 14.09 -11.51 4.44
N GLU A 197 15.12 -10.69 4.61
CA GLU A 197 14.98 -9.23 4.66
C GLU A 197 14.61 -8.69 3.27
N ILE A 198 13.36 -8.89 2.88
CA ILE A 198 12.76 -8.40 1.64
C ILE A 198 12.17 -7.02 1.95
N HIS A 199 12.83 -5.98 1.48
CA HIS A 199 12.54 -4.61 1.92
C HIS A 199 11.09 -4.19 1.60
N ASP A 200 10.65 -4.25 0.34
CA ASP A 200 9.34 -3.70 -0.07
C ASP A 200 8.16 -4.42 0.61
N LEU A 201 8.08 -5.76 0.50
CA LEU A 201 6.97 -6.54 1.07
C LEU A 201 6.89 -6.45 2.60
N THR A 202 8.03 -6.32 3.28
CA THR A 202 8.04 -6.12 4.74
C THR A 202 7.29 -4.84 5.11
N PHE A 203 7.54 -3.73 4.40
CA PHE A 203 6.83 -2.49 4.68
C PHE A 203 5.34 -2.59 4.41
N VAL A 204 4.93 -3.31 3.36
CA VAL A 204 3.52 -3.59 3.06
C VAL A 204 2.83 -4.34 4.20
N PHE A 205 3.48 -5.28 4.86
CA PHE A 205 2.86 -5.93 6.03
C PHE A 205 2.57 -4.94 7.16
N GLY A 206 3.41 -3.92 7.36
CA GLY A 206 3.12 -2.86 8.32
C GLY A 206 1.82 -2.10 8.01
N GLN A 207 1.58 -1.82 6.73
CA GLN A 207 0.32 -1.25 6.22
C GLN A 207 -0.85 -2.18 6.52
N MET A 208 -0.72 -3.46 6.17
CA MET A 208 -1.77 -4.45 6.42
C MET A 208 -2.06 -4.63 7.92
N ILE A 209 -1.04 -4.60 8.78
CA ILE A 209 -1.21 -4.64 10.25
C ILE A 209 -2.01 -3.43 10.71
N LEU A 210 -1.69 -2.22 10.24
CA LEU A 210 -2.42 -1.00 10.60
C LEU A 210 -3.90 -1.12 10.20
N TYR A 211 -4.18 -1.54 8.96
CA TYR A 211 -5.52 -1.80 8.48
C TYR A 211 -6.27 -2.85 9.33
N TYR A 212 -5.70 -4.04 9.51
CA TYR A 212 -6.35 -5.12 10.26
C TYR A 212 -6.46 -4.82 11.75
N ALA A 213 -5.52 -4.10 12.35
CA ALA A 213 -5.58 -3.70 13.75
C ALA A 213 -6.71 -2.68 13.99
N VAL A 214 -6.80 -1.65 13.15
CA VAL A 214 -7.71 -0.54 13.39
C VAL A 214 -8.98 -0.66 12.55
N PHE A 215 -8.88 -0.61 11.23
CA PHE A 215 -9.99 -0.30 10.32
C PHE A 215 -10.84 -1.50 9.89
N ALA A 216 -10.28 -2.71 9.84
CA ALA A 216 -10.97 -3.89 9.34
C ALA A 216 -12.31 -4.17 10.05
N PRO A 217 -13.31 -4.72 9.33
CA PRO A 217 -14.65 -4.99 9.85
C PRO A 217 -14.64 -5.86 11.11
N ARG A 218 -15.58 -5.57 12.02
CA ARG A 218 -15.69 -6.24 13.34
C ARG A 218 -17.10 -6.77 13.60
N THR A 219 -17.96 -6.87 12.59
CA THR A 219 -19.40 -7.08 12.80
C THR A 219 -19.69 -8.55 13.05
N THR A 220 -19.30 -9.43 12.12
CA THR A 220 -19.58 -10.87 12.23
C THR A 220 -18.48 -11.63 12.96
N ARG A 221 -18.83 -12.78 13.57
CA ARG A 221 -17.84 -13.68 14.22
C ARG A 221 -16.82 -14.20 13.20
N GLN A 222 -17.24 -14.44 11.96
CA GLN A 222 -16.36 -14.86 10.87
C GLN A 222 -15.37 -13.77 10.48
N GLU A 223 -15.82 -12.51 10.33
CA GLU A 223 -14.92 -11.36 10.11
C GLU A 223 -13.90 -11.21 11.23
N LYS A 224 -14.34 -11.32 12.50
CA LYS A 224 -13.42 -11.23 13.65
C LYS A 224 -12.33 -12.30 13.58
N ARG A 225 -12.71 -13.56 13.27
CA ARG A 225 -11.74 -14.66 13.14
C ARG A 225 -10.77 -14.43 11.98
N LYS A 226 -11.28 -14.04 10.81
CA LYS A 226 -10.45 -13.73 9.64
C LYS A 226 -9.49 -12.58 9.91
N ARG A 227 -9.98 -11.49 10.50
CA ARG A 227 -9.18 -10.33 10.89
C ARG A 227 -8.02 -10.73 11.80
N TRP A 228 -8.28 -11.52 12.84
CA TRP A 228 -7.23 -11.99 13.74
C TRP A 228 -6.23 -12.89 13.02
N LEU A 229 -6.69 -13.79 12.15
CA LEU A 229 -5.81 -14.66 11.37
C LEU A 229 -4.89 -13.85 10.45
N TYR A 230 -5.43 -12.90 9.68
CA TYR A 230 -4.62 -12.05 8.81
C TYR A 230 -3.70 -11.11 9.59
N LEU A 231 -4.16 -10.58 10.72
CA LEU A 231 -3.31 -9.76 11.60
C LEU A 231 -2.11 -10.58 12.12
N LEU A 232 -2.34 -11.80 12.60
CA LEU A 232 -1.27 -12.67 13.09
C LEU A 232 -0.29 -13.05 11.97
N LEU A 233 -0.81 -13.37 10.77
CA LEU A 233 0.03 -13.66 9.61
C LEU A 233 0.87 -12.45 9.19
N CYS A 234 0.27 -11.26 9.11
CA CYS A 234 1.00 -10.05 8.76
C CYS A 234 2.04 -9.70 9.83
N CYS A 235 1.71 -9.82 11.12
CA CYS A 235 2.66 -9.63 12.22
C CYS A 235 3.84 -10.61 12.12
N TRP A 236 3.58 -11.89 11.83
CA TRP A 236 4.63 -12.89 11.66
C TRP A 236 5.59 -12.49 10.54
N PHE A 237 5.08 -12.24 9.32
CA PHE A 237 5.95 -11.89 8.19
C PHE A 237 6.63 -10.53 8.36
N PHE A 238 5.96 -9.56 9.00
CA PHE A 238 6.54 -8.26 9.33
C PHE A 238 7.72 -8.40 10.29
N LEU A 239 7.59 -9.24 11.31
CA LEU A 239 8.67 -9.52 12.26
C LEU A 239 9.80 -10.30 11.59
N VAL A 240 9.51 -11.28 10.73
CA VAL A 240 10.55 -12.01 9.99
C VAL A 240 11.38 -11.08 9.09
N GLY A 241 10.76 -10.05 8.50
CA GLY A 241 11.46 -9.04 7.70
C GLY A 241 12.34 -8.07 8.53
N MET A 242 12.20 -8.04 9.86
CA MET A 242 13.09 -7.36 10.83
C MET A 242 13.42 -5.89 10.54
N LYS A 243 12.49 -5.12 9.97
CA LYS A 243 12.66 -3.66 9.80
C LYS A 243 12.40 -2.90 11.10
N ARG A 244 13.46 -2.71 11.89
CA ARG A 244 13.42 -2.06 13.20
C ARG A 244 12.70 -0.70 13.22
N ILE A 245 12.94 0.15 12.22
CA ILE A 245 12.30 1.48 12.14
C ILE A 245 10.79 1.40 11.84
N ALA A 246 10.34 0.33 11.18
CA ALA A 246 8.94 0.15 10.83
C ALA A 246 8.09 -0.22 12.05
N ILE A 247 8.64 -0.99 13.00
CA ILE A 247 7.91 -1.43 14.21
C ILE A 247 7.35 -0.26 15.03
N PRO A 248 8.15 0.72 15.51
CA PRO A 248 7.63 1.85 16.26
C PRO A 248 6.72 2.73 15.40
N ALA A 249 6.97 2.83 14.09
CA ALA A 249 6.12 3.58 13.17
C ALA A 249 4.71 2.96 13.09
N VAL A 250 4.59 1.64 12.89
CA VAL A 250 3.28 0.95 12.87
C VAL A 250 2.55 1.16 14.20
N VAL A 251 3.24 0.99 15.33
CA VAL A 251 2.64 1.18 16.66
C VAL A 251 2.13 2.62 16.84
N LEU A 252 2.95 3.61 16.50
CA LEU A 252 2.59 5.02 16.59
C LEU A 252 1.31 5.33 15.80
N PHE A 253 1.24 4.90 14.54
CA PHE A 253 0.09 5.21 13.69
C PHE A 253 -1.15 4.37 14.03
N ILE A 254 -1.00 3.18 14.61
CA ILE A 254 -2.13 2.47 15.24
C ILE A 254 -2.70 3.29 16.41
N LEU A 255 -1.84 3.82 17.29
CA LEU A 255 -2.29 4.62 18.44
C LEU A 255 -2.99 5.92 17.99
N ILE A 256 -2.40 6.64 17.03
CA ILE A 256 -3.00 7.84 16.45
C ILE A 256 -4.36 7.52 15.81
N ALA A 257 -4.43 6.45 15.01
CA ALA A 257 -5.66 6.04 14.36
C ALA A 257 -6.74 5.65 15.38
N LEU A 258 -6.40 4.90 16.44
CA LEU A 258 -7.33 4.55 17.51
C LEU A 258 -7.85 5.79 18.26
N LEU A 259 -6.98 6.76 18.52
CA LEU A 259 -7.32 8.01 19.20
C LEU A 259 -8.29 8.87 18.38
N LEU A 260 -8.04 9.00 17.07
CA LEU A 260 -8.79 9.88 16.18
C LEU A 260 -10.05 9.23 15.59
N ARG A 261 -10.08 7.90 15.41
CA ARG A 261 -11.17 7.22 14.71
C ARG A 261 -12.56 7.49 15.29
N LYS A 262 -12.66 7.57 16.62
CA LYS A 262 -13.95 7.81 17.31
C LYS A 262 -14.28 9.29 17.47
N ARG A 263 -13.39 10.20 17.06
CA ARG A 263 -13.53 11.65 17.25
C ARG A 263 -14.01 12.28 15.96
N LYS A 264 -14.95 13.23 16.08
CA LYS A 264 -15.31 14.11 14.97
C LYS A 264 -14.28 15.23 14.94
N VAL A 265 -13.43 15.23 13.93
CA VAL A 265 -12.44 16.30 13.71
C VAL A 265 -13.02 17.35 12.75
N PRO A 266 -12.65 18.63 12.89
CA PRO A 266 -13.09 19.66 11.96
C PRO A 266 -12.53 19.40 10.56
N SER A 267 -13.21 19.88 9.52
CA SER A 267 -12.84 19.58 8.13
C SER A 267 -11.43 20.04 7.76
N TRP A 268 -10.96 21.15 8.36
CA TRP A 268 -9.63 21.73 8.13
C TRP A 268 -8.49 20.92 8.78
N PHE A 269 -8.77 19.98 9.68
CA PHE A 269 -7.75 19.26 10.45
C PHE A 269 -6.80 18.46 9.56
N TYR A 270 -7.32 17.61 8.67
CA TYR A 270 -6.47 16.76 7.81
C TYR A 270 -5.60 17.55 6.83
N PRO A 271 -6.11 18.59 6.13
CA PRO A 271 -5.27 19.48 5.32
C PRO A 271 -4.19 20.18 6.14
N ALA A 272 -4.51 20.65 7.36
CA ALA A 272 -3.54 21.30 8.22
C ALA A 272 -2.41 20.34 8.63
N VAL A 273 -2.73 19.09 9.00
CA VAL A 273 -1.72 18.04 9.22
C VAL A 273 -0.83 17.87 7.99
N GLY A 274 -1.42 17.84 6.80
CA GLY A 274 -0.68 17.76 5.55
C GLY A 274 0.30 18.91 5.33
N VAL A 275 -0.14 20.16 5.54
CA VAL A 275 0.71 21.35 5.43
C VAL A 275 1.81 21.33 6.50
N CYS A 276 1.50 20.93 7.73
CA CYS A 276 2.50 20.75 8.78
C CYS A 276 3.56 19.71 8.40
N CYS A 277 3.18 18.60 7.74
CA CYS A 277 4.14 17.62 7.23
C CYS A 277 5.06 18.22 6.16
N ILE A 278 4.53 19.04 5.25
CA ILE A 278 5.35 19.72 4.23
C ILE A 278 6.35 20.67 4.88
N LEU A 279 5.91 21.48 5.83
CA LEU A 279 6.79 22.37 6.60
C LEU A 279 7.86 21.58 7.36
N PHE A 280 7.48 20.48 7.99
CA PHE A 280 8.40 19.56 8.64
C PHE A 280 9.46 19.02 7.67
N PHE A 281 9.08 18.63 6.44
CA PHE A 281 10.06 18.17 5.45
C PHE A 281 11.05 19.25 5.05
N LEU A 282 10.60 20.50 4.88
CA LEU A 282 11.51 21.61 4.57
C LEU A 282 12.51 21.86 5.72
N VAL A 283 12.04 21.81 6.97
CA VAL A 283 12.91 21.91 8.16
C VAL A 283 13.86 20.72 8.24
N PHE A 284 13.38 19.50 7.96
CA PHE A 284 14.19 18.30 7.92
C PHE A 284 15.29 18.39 6.86
N LEU A 285 14.97 18.80 5.64
CA LEU A 285 15.93 19.00 4.54
C LEU A 285 17.01 20.01 4.91
N TYR A 286 16.62 21.14 5.51
CA TYR A 286 17.56 22.11 6.07
C TYR A 286 18.47 21.43 7.11
N GLY A 287 17.89 20.71 8.06
CA GLY A 287 18.62 20.01 9.11
C GLY A 287 19.60 18.96 8.57
N VAL A 288 19.24 18.22 7.52
CA VAL A 288 20.12 17.24 6.86
C VAL A 288 21.26 17.95 6.15
N ARG A 289 20.98 19.03 5.39
CA ARG A 289 22.01 19.79 4.65
C ARG A 289 23.12 20.30 5.55
N TYR A 290 22.77 20.90 6.69
CA TYR A 290 23.72 21.48 7.64
C TYR A 290 24.26 20.47 8.67
N GLY A 291 23.94 19.19 8.53
CA GLY A 291 24.38 18.12 9.44
C GLY A 291 23.79 18.21 10.85
N ILE A 292 22.73 19.00 11.06
CA ILE A 292 22.04 19.15 12.35
C ILE A 292 21.39 17.82 12.74
N ILE A 293 20.73 17.15 11.79
CA ILE A 293 20.10 15.84 12.02
C ILE A 293 21.16 14.80 12.42
N SER A 294 22.29 14.74 11.70
CA SER A 294 23.38 13.83 12.01
C SER A 294 23.96 14.07 13.40
N ARG A 295 24.20 15.33 13.77
CA ARG A 295 24.69 15.68 15.12
C ARG A 295 23.70 15.32 16.21
N LEU A 296 22.40 15.53 15.98
CA LEU A 296 21.34 15.21 16.94
C LEU A 296 21.20 13.70 17.12
N LEU A 297 21.28 12.91 16.04
CA LEU A 297 21.21 11.45 16.12
C LEU A 297 22.47 10.87 16.77
N ASN A 298 23.65 11.40 16.44
CA ASN A 298 24.89 11.00 17.07
C ASN A 298 24.94 11.36 18.56
N SER A 299 24.36 12.49 18.99
CA SER A 299 24.34 12.88 20.41
C SER A 299 23.47 11.97 21.27
N VAL A 300 22.46 11.31 20.69
CA VAL A 300 21.64 10.28 21.35
C VAL A 300 22.17 8.86 21.13
N GLY A 301 23.34 8.70 20.53
CA GLY A 301 23.98 7.41 20.28
C GLY A 301 23.31 6.56 19.19
N VAL A 302 22.53 7.18 18.29
CA VAL A 302 21.91 6.47 17.16
C VAL A 302 22.94 6.31 16.04
N ASP A 303 23.38 5.07 15.81
CA ASP A 303 24.24 4.74 14.68
C ASP A 303 23.48 4.86 13.35
N MET A 304 23.94 5.79 12.51
CA MET A 304 23.36 6.03 11.20
C MET A 304 23.90 5.12 10.11
N MET A 305 24.82 4.21 10.41
CA MET A 305 25.36 3.21 9.47
C MET A 305 25.86 3.83 8.15
N GLY A 306 26.55 4.97 8.24
CA GLY A 306 27.12 5.69 7.09
C GLY A 306 26.12 6.51 6.25
N ARG A 307 24.84 6.59 6.66
CA ARG A 307 23.83 7.42 5.96
C ARG A 307 24.11 8.92 6.04
N ASP A 308 24.68 9.41 7.15
CA ASP A 308 25.20 10.79 7.23
C ASP A 308 26.16 11.10 6.11
N TYR A 309 27.12 10.20 5.87
CA TYR A 309 28.11 10.38 4.84
C TYR A 309 27.46 10.47 3.47
N LEU A 310 26.57 9.52 3.11
CA LEU A 310 25.84 9.53 1.84
C LEU A 310 24.98 10.80 1.67
N TRP A 311 24.29 11.24 2.71
CA TRP A 311 23.48 12.47 2.65
C TRP A 311 24.36 13.71 2.47
N SER A 312 25.51 13.76 3.13
CA SER A 312 26.46 14.87 3.00
C SER A 312 27.08 14.92 1.60
N MET A 313 27.34 13.78 0.98
CA MET A 313 27.83 13.69 -0.40
C MET A 313 26.85 14.24 -1.43
N ALA A 314 25.55 14.26 -1.12
CA ALA A 314 24.54 14.84 -1.99
C ALA A 314 24.53 16.38 -1.94
N ASN A 315 25.08 17.02 -0.90
CA ASN A 315 25.03 18.48 -0.71
C ASN A 315 25.52 19.32 -1.91
N PRO A 316 26.60 18.94 -2.64
CA PRO A 316 27.04 19.66 -3.83
C PRO A 316 26.08 19.55 -5.02
N TYR A 317 25.15 18.58 -5.00
CA TYR A 317 24.24 18.28 -6.12
C TYR A 317 22.87 18.93 -5.98
N TYR A 318 22.68 19.83 -5.00
CA TYR A 318 21.46 20.61 -4.90
C TYR A 318 21.67 21.93 -4.15
N GLU A 319 20.79 22.88 -4.43
CA GLU A 319 20.69 24.13 -3.68
C GLU A 319 19.40 24.11 -2.85
N PHE A 320 19.51 24.45 -1.56
CA PHE A 320 18.33 24.60 -0.72
C PHE A 320 17.71 25.99 -0.94
N SER A 321 17.03 26.15 -2.07
CA SER A 321 16.41 27.40 -2.52
C SER A 321 15.03 27.12 -3.12
N ILE A 322 14.13 28.11 -3.05
CA ILE A 322 12.80 28.08 -3.68
C ILE A 322 12.91 28.02 -5.21
N THR A 323 14.00 28.55 -5.77
CA THR A 323 14.27 28.58 -7.22
C THR A 323 14.96 27.32 -7.75
N TYR A 324 15.36 26.40 -6.87
CA TYR A 324 16.01 25.16 -7.27
C TYR A 324 15.02 24.23 -7.99
N LEU A 325 15.32 23.87 -9.24
CA LEU A 325 14.40 23.10 -10.09
C LEU A 325 14.63 21.58 -10.05
N GLY A 326 15.76 21.12 -9.52
CA GLY A 326 16.15 19.71 -9.52
C GLY A 326 16.97 19.30 -10.75
N HIS A 327 17.41 18.04 -10.74
CA HIS A 327 18.22 17.43 -11.81
C HIS A 327 17.47 16.43 -12.70
N GLY A 328 16.23 16.12 -12.35
CA GLY A 328 15.37 15.14 -13.01
C GLY A 328 15.16 13.92 -12.11
N PHE A 329 14.01 13.26 -12.30
CA PHE A 329 13.69 12.03 -11.59
C PHE A 329 14.78 10.95 -11.79
N GLU A 330 15.04 10.13 -10.78
CA GLU A 330 16.10 9.10 -10.78
C GLU A 330 17.55 9.60 -10.94
N TYR A 331 17.79 10.91 -10.82
CA TYR A 331 19.15 11.46 -10.86
C TYR A 331 20.01 10.96 -9.69
N VAL A 332 19.45 10.76 -8.50
CA VAL A 332 20.22 10.33 -7.32
C VAL A 332 20.82 8.94 -7.51
N ASP A 333 20.11 8.04 -8.18
CA ASP A 333 20.66 6.70 -8.48
C ASP A 333 21.78 6.76 -9.53
N THR A 334 21.81 7.83 -10.34
CA THR A 334 22.91 8.07 -11.29
C THR A 334 24.18 8.55 -10.58
N ILE A 335 24.06 9.51 -9.65
CA ILE A 335 25.22 10.02 -8.91
C ILE A 335 25.82 8.94 -7.98
N ILE A 336 24.99 8.08 -7.39
CA ILE A 336 25.48 6.93 -6.60
C ILE A 336 26.32 5.99 -7.47
N GLY A 337 25.88 5.70 -8.69
CA GLY A 337 26.66 4.90 -9.64
C GLY A 337 27.99 5.55 -10.03
N GLN A 338 28.03 6.89 -10.10
CA GLN A 338 29.27 7.65 -10.34
C GLN A 338 30.20 7.59 -9.13
N TRP A 339 29.68 7.76 -7.91
CA TRP A 339 30.47 7.64 -6.69
C TRP A 339 31.09 6.25 -6.54
N TYR A 340 30.34 5.20 -6.90
CA TYR A 340 30.86 3.83 -6.93
C TYR A 340 31.98 3.67 -7.98
N SER A 341 31.74 4.12 -9.21
CA SER A 341 32.74 4.05 -10.29
C SER A 341 34.00 4.85 -9.97
N ALA A 342 33.88 5.93 -9.20
CA ALA A 342 34.99 6.78 -8.74
C ALA A 342 35.71 6.23 -7.50
N GLY A 343 35.26 5.10 -6.93
CA GLY A 343 35.84 4.51 -5.73
C GLY A 343 35.55 5.29 -4.44
N LEU A 344 34.59 6.23 -4.45
CA LEU A 344 34.18 6.99 -3.26
C LEU A 344 33.33 6.15 -2.30
N ILE A 345 32.68 5.10 -2.82
CA ILE A 345 31.92 4.11 -2.07
C ILE A 345 32.24 2.72 -2.60
N ASN A 346 32.24 1.72 -1.71
CA ASN A 346 32.64 0.35 -2.06
C ASN A 346 31.54 -0.45 -2.76
N HIS A 347 30.29 0.02 -2.69
CA HIS A 347 29.13 -0.57 -3.34
C HIS A 347 28.11 0.53 -3.67
N PRO A 348 27.24 0.35 -4.68
CA PRO A 348 26.16 1.29 -4.98
C PRO A 348 25.03 1.16 -3.95
N TYR A 349 25.24 1.74 -2.77
CA TYR A 349 24.27 1.70 -1.68
C TYR A 349 22.98 2.46 -2.04
N PRO A 350 21.79 1.99 -1.60
CA PRO A 350 20.57 2.77 -1.74
C PRO A 350 20.66 4.05 -0.91
N PHE A 351 20.08 5.15 -1.41
CA PHE A 351 20.20 6.46 -0.75
C PHE A 351 19.52 6.55 0.64
N HIS A 352 18.47 5.74 0.85
CA HIS A 352 17.74 5.58 2.12
C HIS A 352 17.27 6.91 2.74
N ASN A 353 16.76 7.81 1.91
CA ASN A 353 16.09 9.05 2.30
C ASN A 353 15.29 9.60 1.10
N ASP A 354 14.03 9.17 0.99
CA ASP A 354 13.16 9.59 -0.11
C ASP A 354 12.87 11.09 -0.09
N ILE A 355 12.79 11.72 1.10
CA ILE A 355 12.50 13.15 1.21
C ILE A 355 13.62 13.97 0.57
N LEU A 356 14.87 13.67 0.91
CA LEU A 356 16.05 14.28 0.30
C LEU A 356 16.17 13.88 -1.18
N LYS A 357 15.95 12.61 -1.51
CA LYS A 357 16.00 12.14 -2.90
C LYS A 357 15.04 12.90 -3.81
N VAL A 358 13.76 12.98 -3.43
CA VAL A 358 12.74 13.72 -4.19
C VAL A 358 13.16 15.19 -4.31
N PHE A 359 13.66 15.82 -3.24
CA PHE A 359 14.07 17.22 -3.31
C PHE A 359 15.23 17.45 -4.29
N VAL A 360 16.27 16.60 -4.26
CA VAL A 360 17.41 16.67 -5.20
C VAL A 360 16.95 16.43 -6.65
N GLU A 361 16.03 15.50 -6.85
CA GLU A 361 15.60 15.11 -8.19
C GLU A 361 14.65 16.13 -8.83
N VAL A 362 13.64 16.59 -8.10
CA VAL A 362 12.57 17.44 -8.66
C VAL A 362 12.57 18.87 -8.12
N GLY A 363 13.54 19.23 -7.29
CA GLY A 363 13.69 20.59 -6.77
C GLY A 363 12.54 21.05 -5.88
N PHE A 364 12.55 22.33 -5.49
CA PHE A 364 11.54 22.88 -4.59
C PHE A 364 10.12 22.86 -5.19
N PRO A 365 9.88 23.30 -6.45
CA PRO A 365 8.52 23.29 -7.00
C PRO A 365 7.98 21.87 -7.21
N GLY A 366 8.82 20.95 -7.72
CA GLY A 366 8.44 19.56 -7.89
C GLY A 366 8.23 18.84 -6.55
N PHE A 367 9.01 19.18 -5.52
CA PHE A 367 8.84 18.67 -4.17
C PHE A 367 7.51 19.13 -3.54
N LEU A 368 7.16 20.42 -3.69
CA LEU A 368 5.86 20.93 -3.25
C LEU A 368 4.69 20.30 -4.02
N LEU A 369 4.86 20.02 -5.29
CA LEU A 369 3.87 19.32 -6.10
C LEU A 369 3.69 17.87 -5.59
N TRP A 370 4.79 17.14 -5.40
CA TRP A 370 4.78 15.74 -4.94
C TRP A 370 4.17 15.61 -3.54
N SER A 371 4.60 16.47 -2.61
CA SER A 371 4.11 16.47 -1.24
C SER A 371 2.70 17.06 -1.13
N GLY A 372 2.37 18.11 -1.88
CA GLY A 372 1.03 18.70 -1.92
C GLY A 372 -0.04 17.74 -2.42
N ILE A 373 0.23 16.97 -3.48
CA ILE A 373 -0.69 15.96 -3.99
C ILE A 373 -0.95 14.89 -2.93
N GLN A 374 0.09 14.38 -2.28
CA GLN A 374 -0.04 13.25 -1.34
C GLN A 374 -0.56 13.67 0.05
N TYR A 375 -0.02 14.73 0.63
CA TYR A 375 -0.32 15.11 2.02
C TYR A 375 -1.51 16.08 2.14
N VAL A 376 -1.91 16.77 1.07
CA VAL A 376 -3.00 17.77 1.13
C VAL A 376 -4.16 17.40 0.21
N LEU A 377 -3.92 17.30 -1.10
CA LEU A 377 -4.99 17.06 -2.07
C LEU A 377 -5.63 15.67 -1.91
N THR A 378 -4.84 14.62 -1.68
CA THR A 378 -5.36 13.26 -1.52
C THR A 378 -6.23 13.09 -0.27
N PRO A 379 -5.83 13.56 0.92
CA PRO A 379 -6.68 13.54 2.11
C PRO A 379 -7.98 14.34 1.93
N LEU A 380 -7.89 15.55 1.33
CA LEU A 380 -9.05 16.37 0.99
C LEU A 380 -10.01 15.65 0.06
N PHE A 381 -9.47 14.99 -0.96
CA PHE A 381 -10.25 14.17 -1.87
C PHE A 381 -11.00 13.08 -1.11
N TRP A 382 -10.32 12.26 -0.32
CA TRP A 382 -10.96 11.16 0.41
C TRP A 382 -12.02 11.63 1.39
N GLN A 383 -11.81 12.80 2.01
CA GLN A 383 -12.73 13.38 2.96
C GLN A 383 -14.04 13.79 2.28
N ARG A 384 -13.97 14.33 1.05
CA ARG A 384 -15.12 14.74 0.25
C ARG A 384 -15.76 13.60 -0.53
N TYR A 385 -14.94 12.66 -1.00
CA TYR A 385 -15.37 11.57 -1.88
C TYR A 385 -15.94 10.38 -1.10
N ALA A 386 -15.43 10.08 0.09
CA ALA A 386 -15.85 8.98 0.93
C ALA A 386 -16.28 9.48 2.32
N ASP A 387 -15.35 9.61 3.28
CA ASP A 387 -15.61 10.03 4.65
C ASP A 387 -14.31 10.26 5.45
N GLN A 388 -14.45 10.73 6.69
CA GLN A 388 -13.31 11.00 7.58
C GLN A 388 -12.51 9.76 8.03
N GLU A 389 -13.13 8.57 8.15
CA GLU A 389 -12.40 7.35 8.51
C GLU A 389 -11.52 6.88 7.35
N THR A 390 -12.01 7.01 6.11
CA THR A 390 -11.22 6.73 4.90
C THR A 390 -10.02 7.67 4.80
N THR A 391 -10.21 8.97 5.07
CA THR A 391 -9.10 9.93 5.14
C THR A 391 -8.11 9.59 6.26
N LEU A 392 -8.61 9.20 7.43
CA LEU A 392 -7.76 8.81 8.55
C LEU A 392 -6.94 7.55 8.21
N LEU A 393 -7.54 6.56 7.56
CA LEU A 393 -6.83 5.36 7.08
C LEU A 393 -5.70 5.77 6.13
N TYR A 394 -6.00 6.56 5.09
CA TYR A 394 -5.00 7.03 4.14
C TYR A 394 -3.85 7.78 4.83
N LEU A 395 -4.15 8.70 5.75
CA LEU A 395 -3.12 9.46 6.46
C LEU A 395 -2.33 8.63 7.46
N SER A 396 -2.95 7.60 8.04
CA SER A 396 -2.25 6.70 8.97
C SER A 396 -1.28 5.80 8.20
N GLU A 397 -1.71 5.30 7.03
CA GLU A 397 -0.88 4.56 6.08
C GLU A 397 0.26 5.43 5.54
N LEU A 398 -0.07 6.60 4.99
CA LEU A 398 0.92 7.55 4.47
C LEU A 398 1.88 7.99 5.58
N GLY A 399 1.39 8.25 6.79
CA GLY A 399 2.20 8.64 7.93
C GLY A 399 3.17 7.55 8.37
N TYR A 400 2.72 6.30 8.43
CA TYR A 400 3.61 5.15 8.65
C TYR A 400 4.71 5.10 7.58
N MET A 401 4.33 5.23 6.31
CA MET A 401 5.27 5.29 5.19
C MET A 401 6.17 6.53 5.24
N THR A 402 5.71 7.64 5.82
CA THR A 402 6.50 8.87 5.96
C THR A 402 7.70 8.65 6.87
N VAL A 403 7.51 7.90 7.96
CA VAL A 403 8.63 7.54 8.85
C VAL A 403 9.66 6.72 8.09
N THR A 404 9.22 5.81 7.23
CA THR A 404 10.13 5.02 6.41
C THR A 404 10.75 5.85 5.29
N TYR A 405 10.09 6.88 4.73
CA TYR A 405 10.67 7.82 3.75
C TYR A 405 11.88 8.59 4.29
N LEU A 406 11.96 8.80 5.61
CA LEU A 406 13.09 9.51 6.22
C LEU A 406 14.36 8.66 6.30
N THR A 407 14.23 7.32 6.21
CA THR A 407 15.33 6.38 6.52
C THR A 407 15.46 5.21 5.55
N ASP A 408 14.55 5.08 4.60
CA ASP A 408 14.48 4.03 3.58
C ASP A 408 13.79 4.58 2.31
N ASN A 409 13.78 3.80 1.23
CA ASN A 409 13.36 4.22 -0.12
C ASN A 409 11.94 3.77 -0.50
N THR A 410 11.00 3.84 0.44
CA THR A 410 9.67 3.26 0.30
C THR A 410 8.67 4.07 -0.53
N ALA A 411 8.95 5.33 -0.86
CA ALA A 411 8.04 6.25 -1.56
C ALA A 411 7.71 5.84 -2.99
N PHE A 412 8.65 5.14 -3.63
CA PHE A 412 8.51 4.63 -4.99
C PHE A 412 8.77 3.13 -5.08
N TYR A 413 8.59 2.43 -3.97
CA TYR A 413 8.54 0.98 -3.97
C TYR A 413 7.21 0.49 -4.55
N PHE A 414 7.27 -0.60 -5.31
CA PHE A 414 6.15 -1.03 -6.15
C PHE A 414 4.97 -1.50 -5.29
N TRP A 415 5.25 -2.40 -4.35
CA TRP A 415 4.22 -3.01 -3.51
C TRP A 415 3.71 -2.03 -2.47
N SER A 416 4.61 -1.26 -1.86
CA SER A 416 4.30 -0.18 -0.92
C SER A 416 3.38 0.89 -1.55
N THR A 417 3.70 1.36 -2.76
CA THR A 417 2.82 2.27 -3.51
C THR A 417 1.47 1.61 -3.76
N MET A 418 1.45 0.38 -4.27
CA MET A 418 0.22 -0.32 -4.59
C MET A 418 -0.69 -0.47 -3.36
N ALA A 419 -0.13 -0.89 -2.23
CA ALA A 419 -0.86 -1.10 -0.98
C ALA A 419 -1.48 0.20 -0.44
N LEU A 420 -0.72 1.30 -0.41
CA LEU A 420 -1.22 2.62 0.04
C LEU A 420 -2.47 3.06 -0.77
N ARG A 421 -2.50 2.78 -2.08
CA ARG A 421 -3.65 3.12 -2.95
C ARG A 421 -4.78 2.10 -2.82
N LEU A 422 -4.44 0.82 -2.81
CA LEU A 422 -5.38 -0.31 -2.78
C LEU A 422 -6.21 -0.33 -1.50
N VAL A 423 -5.55 -0.28 -0.34
CA VAL A 423 -6.19 -0.41 0.98
C VAL A 423 -7.21 0.70 1.20
N THR A 424 -6.79 1.95 0.99
CA THR A 424 -7.67 3.12 1.11
C THR A 424 -8.86 3.03 0.15
N PHE A 425 -8.59 2.66 -1.10
CA PHE A 425 -9.63 2.66 -2.13
C PHE A 425 -10.65 1.53 -1.94
N ALA A 426 -10.18 0.31 -1.66
CA ALA A 426 -11.06 -0.82 -1.35
C ALA A 426 -11.93 -0.54 -0.12
N TYR A 427 -11.35 0.06 0.93
CA TYR A 427 -12.08 0.47 2.13
C TYR A 427 -13.16 1.51 1.83
N ALA A 428 -12.85 2.52 1.01
CA ALA A 428 -13.84 3.51 0.58
C ALA A 428 -15.01 2.87 -0.18
N MET A 429 -14.75 1.84 -0.99
CA MET A 429 -15.78 1.13 -1.76
C MET A 429 -16.68 0.26 -0.88
N GLU A 430 -16.17 -0.29 0.21
CA GLU A 430 -16.97 -1.03 1.21
C GLU A 430 -18.01 -0.12 1.85
N ARG A 431 -17.60 1.07 2.30
CA ARG A 431 -18.50 2.00 3.01
C ARG A 431 -19.53 2.67 2.12
N LYS A 432 -19.32 2.69 0.81
CA LYS A 432 -20.31 3.13 -0.19
C LYS A 432 -21.37 2.08 -0.51
N LYS A 433 -21.28 0.86 0.03
CA LYS A 433 -22.35 -0.13 -0.13
C LYS A 433 -23.62 0.42 0.53
N PRO A 434 -24.79 0.38 -0.15
CA PRO A 434 -26.05 0.64 0.53
C PRO A 434 -26.18 -0.35 1.69
N PRO A 435 -26.73 0.05 2.85
CA PRO A 435 -27.00 -0.88 3.94
C PRO A 435 -27.81 -2.04 3.38
N GLU A 436 -27.49 -3.28 3.80
CA GLU A 436 -28.26 -4.45 3.37
C GLU A 436 -29.74 -4.13 3.60
N PRO A 437 -30.61 -4.29 2.58
CA PRO A 437 -32.03 -4.07 2.78
C PRO A 437 -32.43 -4.97 3.94
N LYS A 438 -33.02 -4.39 4.99
CA LYS A 438 -33.62 -5.18 6.07
C LYS A 438 -34.65 -6.08 5.42
N VAL A 439 -34.26 -7.32 5.13
CA VAL A 439 -35.19 -8.35 4.70
C VAL A 439 -36.17 -8.45 5.85
N TRP A 440 -37.46 -8.25 5.55
CA TRP A 440 -38.52 -8.40 6.53
C TRP A 440 -38.32 -9.76 7.22
N MET A 441 -37.91 -9.71 8.49
CA MET A 441 -37.86 -10.88 9.33
C MET A 441 -39.26 -11.00 9.95
N PRO A 442 -39.93 -12.15 9.85
CA PRO A 442 -41.18 -12.33 10.58
C PRO A 442 -40.90 -12.12 12.07
N ASP A 443 -41.79 -11.36 12.72
CA ASP A 443 -41.80 -11.19 14.18
C ASP A 443 -41.65 -12.57 14.84
N SER A 444 -40.83 -12.64 15.89
CA SER A 444 -40.68 -13.89 16.64
C SER A 444 -42.04 -14.38 17.15
N ARG A 445 -42.22 -15.70 17.35
CA ARG A 445 -43.48 -16.26 17.89
C ARG A 445 -43.94 -15.55 19.18
N GLN A 446 -42.99 -15.00 19.94
CA GLN A 446 -43.21 -14.29 21.18
C GLN A 446 -43.72 -12.87 20.92
N GLU A 447 -43.10 -12.11 20.02
CA GLU A 447 -43.59 -10.80 19.59
C GLU A 447 -44.97 -10.85 18.93
N MET A 448 -45.24 -11.88 18.12
CA MET A 448 -46.57 -12.10 17.54
C MET A 448 -47.62 -12.37 18.62
N ARG A 449 -47.29 -13.17 19.65
CA ARG A 449 -48.19 -13.42 20.78
C ARG A 449 -48.47 -12.14 21.56
N ASP A 450 -47.45 -11.32 21.82
CA ASP A 450 -47.60 -10.08 22.57
C ASP A 450 -48.42 -9.05 21.79
N ARG A 451 -48.21 -8.93 20.47
CA ARG A 451 -49.04 -8.08 19.59
C ARG A 451 -50.50 -8.53 19.55
N ILE A 452 -50.74 -9.83 19.39
CA ILE A 452 -52.11 -10.38 19.42
C ILE A 452 -52.76 -10.09 20.78
N ARG A 453 -52.00 -10.18 21.88
CA ARG A 453 -52.50 -9.91 23.23
C ARG A 453 -52.82 -8.43 23.46
N ILE A 454 -52.08 -7.52 22.84
CA ILE A 454 -52.34 -6.08 22.86
C ILE A 454 -53.60 -5.77 22.03
N LEU A 455 -53.69 -6.30 20.81
CA LEU A 455 -54.84 -6.12 19.93
C LEU A 455 -56.13 -6.73 20.49
N MET A 456 -56.05 -7.85 21.21
CA MET A 456 -57.20 -8.46 21.90
C MET A 456 -57.58 -7.76 23.22
N LYS A 457 -56.81 -6.77 23.68
CA LYS A 457 -57.19 -5.92 24.83
C LYS A 457 -57.84 -4.60 24.42
N GLU A 458 -57.81 -4.27 23.12
CA GLU A 458 -58.45 -3.08 22.54
C GLU A 458 -59.84 -3.37 21.95
N VAL A 459 -60.36 -4.59 22.14
CA VAL A 459 -61.74 -5.02 21.89
C VAL A 459 -62.40 -5.32 23.21
#